data_AF-X1H3L6-F1
#
_entry.id   AF-X1H3L6-F1
#
_cell.length_a   1.000
_cell.length_b   1.000
_cell.length_c   1.000
_cell.angle_alpha   90.00
_cell.angle_beta   90.00
_cell.angle_gamma   90.00
#
_symmetry.space_group_name_H-M   'P 1'
#
loop_
_entity.id
_entity.type
_entity.pdbx_description
1 polymer ?
#
loop_
_entity_poly.entity_id
_entity_poly.type
_entity_poly.pdbx_seq_one_letter_code
_entity_poly.pdbx_strand_id
1 'polypeptide(L)'
;ETGCGKSVTALSILRLVRAPGKIIEGSIIFDGINLLEKSEKEMRKYRGNEITMIFQDPLNSLNPVLSVGTQLNEVFELHQKHLLKEILDNLLLERKKKRKEKKELKKELKDSTLRLTESEITEITEKITKLQQETKHIPKFSEVLEDKGANILKEVGIADERGILKRYPHELSGGMRQRVMIAMGLSCNP
;
A
#
# COMPACT_ATOMS: atom_id res chain seq x y z
N GLU A 1 -32.86 1.36 20.99
CA GLU A 1 -33.50 2.29 20.05
C GLU A 1 -32.85 2.26 18.67
N THR A 2 -33.51 1.56 17.75
CA THR A 2 -33.27 1.62 16.31
C THR A 2 -33.90 2.92 15.78
N GLY A 3 -33.20 3.69 14.95
CA GLY A 3 -33.76 4.89 14.30
C GLY A 3 -33.48 6.26 14.93
N CYS A 4 -32.70 6.34 16.02
CA CYS A 4 -32.31 7.61 16.65
C CYS A 4 -31.27 8.45 15.87
N GLY A 5 -30.96 8.11 14.61
CA GLY A 5 -30.10 8.92 13.75
C GLY A 5 -28.59 8.66 13.83
N LYS A 6 -28.10 7.80 14.72
CA LYS A 6 -26.64 7.50 14.89
C LYS A 6 -25.89 7.29 13.57
N SER A 7 -26.40 6.42 12.71
CA SER A 7 -25.75 6.12 11.41
C SER A 7 -25.76 7.32 10.47
N VAL A 8 -26.84 8.10 10.46
CA VAL A 8 -26.95 9.32 9.65
C VAL A 8 -25.96 10.37 10.14
N THR A 9 -25.82 10.54 11.46
CA THR A 9 -24.84 11.44 12.06
C THR A 9 -23.41 11.04 11.67
N ALA A 10 -23.05 9.76 11.81
CA ALA A 10 -21.74 9.27 11.42
C ALA A 10 -21.45 9.51 9.92
N LEU A 11 -22.39 9.14 9.04
CA LEU A 11 -22.27 9.36 7.59
C LEU A 11 -22.17 10.85 7.23
N SER A 12 -22.80 11.73 8.00
CA SER A 12 -22.77 13.18 7.77
C SER A 12 -21.36 13.75 7.95
N ILE A 13 -20.57 13.24 8.91
CA ILE A 13 -19.17 13.69 9.16
C ILE A 13 -18.35 13.65 7.88
N LEU A 14 -18.41 12.54 7.13
CA LEU A 14 -17.70 12.35 5.88
C LEU A 14 -18.53 12.74 4.65
N ARG A 15 -19.68 13.39 4.81
CA ARG A 15 -20.62 13.76 3.74
C ARG A 15 -21.02 12.58 2.85
N LEU A 16 -21.30 11.42 3.46
CA LEU A 16 -21.69 10.17 2.80
C LEU A 16 -23.20 9.89 2.85
N VAL A 17 -24.00 10.85 3.34
CA VAL A 17 -25.46 10.74 3.34
C VAL A 17 -25.96 10.61 1.91
N ARG A 18 -26.68 9.53 1.61
CA ARG A 18 -27.25 9.27 0.29
C ARG A 18 -28.60 9.97 0.12
N ALA A 19 -28.92 10.32 -1.12
CA ALA A 19 -30.25 10.83 -1.47
C ALA A 19 -31.36 9.85 -1.01
N PRO A 20 -32.52 10.36 -0.56
CA PRO A 20 -32.95 11.77 -0.55
C PRO A 20 -32.39 12.61 0.61
N GLY A 21 -31.64 12.00 1.55
CA GLY A 21 -31.04 12.72 2.69
C GLY A 21 -30.04 13.79 2.24
N LYS A 22 -30.03 14.92 2.95
CA LYS A 22 -29.14 16.06 2.69
C LYS A 22 -28.72 16.70 4.00
N ILE A 23 -27.52 17.27 4.01
CA ILE A 23 -27.05 18.14 5.08
C ILE A 23 -27.55 19.55 4.73
N ILE A 24 -28.45 20.10 5.55
CA ILE A 24 -29.13 21.38 5.26
C ILE A 24 -28.33 22.56 5.82
N GLU A 25 -27.82 22.42 7.04
CA GLU A 25 -27.16 23.49 7.78
C GLU A 25 -26.14 22.91 8.79
N GLY A 26 -25.34 23.79 9.39
CA GLY A 26 -24.34 23.46 10.41
C GLY A 26 -22.91 23.49 9.90
N SER A 27 -22.00 22.93 10.69
CA SER A 27 -20.55 22.86 10.40
C SER A 27 -19.99 21.54 10.88
N ILE A 28 -19.03 20.98 10.14
CA ILE A 28 -18.27 19.79 10.55
C ILE A 28 -16.81 20.21 10.61
N ILE A 29 -16.31 20.44 11.82
CA ILE A 29 -14.93 20.92 12.02
C ILE A 29 -14.00 19.73 12.28
N PHE A 30 -12.98 19.59 11.45
CA PHE A 30 -11.88 18.64 11.61
C PHE A 30 -10.56 19.40 11.48
N ASP A 31 -9.71 19.34 12.50
CA ASP A 31 -8.45 20.10 12.59
C ASP A 31 -8.59 21.59 12.22
N GLY A 32 -9.65 22.21 12.75
CA GLY A 32 -9.96 23.63 12.52
C GLY A 32 -10.56 23.95 11.15
N ILE A 33 -10.78 22.95 10.29
CA ILE A 33 -11.31 23.11 8.93
C ILE A 33 -12.77 22.65 8.87
N ASN A 34 -13.66 23.49 8.32
CA ASN A 34 -15.04 23.09 8.04
C ASN A 34 -15.11 22.22 6.77
N LEU A 35 -15.42 20.94 6.93
CA LEU A 35 -15.53 19.97 5.84
C LEU A 35 -16.73 20.23 4.92
N LEU A 36 -17.76 20.94 5.38
CA LEU A 36 -18.93 21.28 4.55
C LEU A 36 -18.62 22.31 3.47
N GLU A 37 -17.59 23.13 3.66
CA GLU A 37 -17.16 24.16 2.71
C GLU A 37 -16.24 23.62 1.61
N LYS A 38 -15.79 22.36 1.73
CA LYS A 38 -14.88 21.73 0.76
C LYS A 38 -15.62 21.29 -0.51
N SER A 39 -14.95 21.39 -1.65
CA SER A 39 -15.40 20.72 -2.88
C SER A 39 -15.28 19.19 -2.75
N GLU A 40 -16.00 18.43 -3.58
CA GLU A 40 -15.86 16.96 -3.61
C GLU A 40 -14.43 16.50 -3.92
N LYS A 41 -13.68 17.29 -4.71
CA LYS A 41 -12.28 17.02 -5.00
C LYS A 41 -11.39 17.20 -3.77
N GLU A 42 -11.64 18.22 -2.96
CA GLU A 42 -10.92 18.46 -1.71
C GLU A 42 -11.28 17.44 -0.63
N MET A 43 -12.55 17.03 -0.55
CA MET A 43 -13.00 15.99 0.38
C MET A 43 -12.23 14.67 0.22
N ARG A 44 -11.73 14.36 -0.99
CA ARG A 44 -10.88 13.18 -1.23
C ARG A 44 -9.57 13.20 -0.46
N LYS A 45 -9.07 14.37 -0.03
CA LYS A 45 -7.86 14.44 0.81
C LYS A 45 -8.11 13.99 2.25
N TYR A 46 -9.35 14.07 2.70
CA TYR A 46 -9.75 13.68 4.05
C TYR A 46 -10.28 12.24 4.06
N ARG A 47 -11.22 11.92 3.17
CA ARG A 47 -11.82 10.58 3.08
C ARG A 47 -10.78 9.52 2.74
N GLY A 48 -10.62 8.54 3.62
CA GLY A 48 -9.71 7.40 3.42
C GLY A 48 -8.24 7.71 3.70
N ASN A 49 -7.87 8.99 3.89
CA ASN A 49 -6.51 9.42 4.19
C ASN A 49 -6.36 9.94 5.61
N GLU A 50 -7.10 11.00 5.97
CA GLU A 50 -7.07 11.59 7.33
C GLU A 50 -8.25 11.11 8.20
N ILE A 51 -9.34 10.68 7.57
CA ILE A 51 -10.52 10.18 8.25
C ILE A 51 -11.06 8.99 7.46
N THR A 52 -11.12 7.83 8.13
CA THR A 52 -11.69 6.62 7.53
C THR A 52 -12.86 6.10 8.35
N MET A 53 -13.83 5.50 7.67
CA MET A 53 -14.99 4.88 8.29
C MET A 53 -14.99 3.37 8.01
N ILE A 54 -15.14 2.59 9.06
CA ILE A 54 -15.35 1.14 8.98
C ILE A 54 -16.84 0.88 9.10
N PHE A 55 -17.47 0.49 8.00
CA PHE A 55 -18.91 0.19 7.98
C PHE A 55 -19.22 -1.15 8.68
N GLN A 56 -20.45 -1.28 9.17
CA GLN A 56 -20.89 -2.45 9.93
C GLN A 56 -21.05 -3.72 9.08
N ASP A 57 -21.27 -3.59 7.77
CA ASP A 57 -21.45 -4.72 6.86
C ASP A 57 -20.34 -4.78 5.79
N PRO A 58 -19.43 -5.78 5.87
CA PRO A 58 -18.34 -5.90 4.92
C PRO A 58 -18.71 -6.23 3.50
N LEU A 59 -19.80 -6.96 3.25
CA LEU A 59 -20.20 -7.30 1.89
C LEU A 59 -20.77 -6.09 1.14
N ASN A 60 -21.42 -5.19 1.88
CA ASN A 60 -21.89 -3.92 1.33
C ASN A 60 -20.78 -2.88 1.13
N SER A 61 -19.60 -3.13 1.70
CA SER A 61 -18.47 -2.18 1.68
C SER A 61 -17.37 -2.56 0.69
N LEU A 62 -17.20 -3.87 0.45
CA LEU A 62 -16.29 -4.39 -0.56
C LEU A 62 -17.05 -4.61 -1.88
N ASN A 63 -16.43 -4.19 -2.99
CA ASN A 63 -16.91 -4.48 -4.33
C ASN A 63 -16.67 -5.97 -4.66
N PRO A 64 -17.71 -6.77 -4.94
CA PRO A 64 -17.58 -8.22 -5.14
C PRO A 64 -16.90 -8.59 -6.47
N VAL A 65 -16.83 -7.68 -7.44
CA VAL A 65 -16.20 -7.94 -8.75
C VAL A 65 -14.73 -7.52 -8.82
N LEU A 66 -14.20 -6.95 -7.74
CA LEU A 66 -12.78 -6.59 -7.63
C LEU A 66 -12.10 -7.50 -6.61
N SER A 67 -10.84 -7.86 -6.88
CA SER A 67 -10.03 -8.57 -5.88
C SER A 67 -9.79 -7.67 -4.67
N VAL A 68 -9.46 -8.29 -3.54
CA VAL A 68 -9.07 -7.62 -2.30
C VAL A 68 -7.88 -6.71 -2.56
N GLY A 69 -6.87 -7.20 -3.26
CA GLY A 69 -5.66 -6.45 -3.57
C GLY A 69 -5.95 -5.20 -4.39
N THR A 70 -6.82 -5.29 -5.41
CA THR A 70 -7.19 -4.11 -6.22
C THR A 70 -7.81 -3.02 -5.35
N GLN A 71 -8.76 -3.38 -4.49
CA GLN A 71 -9.48 -2.41 -3.65
C GLN A 71 -8.61 -1.84 -2.53
N LEU A 72 -7.80 -2.68 -1.90
CA LEU A 72 -6.86 -2.26 -0.85
C LEU A 72 -5.77 -1.34 -1.41
N ASN A 73 -5.21 -1.73 -2.56
CA ASN A 73 -4.10 -1.01 -3.17
C ASN A 73 -4.52 0.33 -3.77
N GLU A 74 -5.78 0.48 -4.21
CA GLU A 74 -6.33 1.76 -4.68
C GLU A 74 -6.17 2.87 -3.63
N VAL A 75 -6.34 2.54 -2.34
CA VAL A 75 -6.16 3.49 -1.23
C VAL A 75 -4.73 4.04 -1.22
N PHE A 76 -3.73 3.17 -1.31
CA PHE A 76 -2.32 3.59 -1.36
C PHE A 76 -1.99 4.37 -2.63
N GLU A 77 -2.55 3.98 -3.78
CA GLU A 77 -2.33 4.70 -5.04
C GLU A 77 -2.95 6.09 -5.06
N LEU A 78 -4.10 6.29 -4.40
CA LEU A 78 -4.76 7.58 -4.34
C LEU A 78 -4.10 8.53 -3.33
N HIS A 79 -3.63 8.01 -2.21
CA HIS A 79 -3.21 8.84 -1.07
C HIS A 79 -1.69 8.80 -0.80
N GLN A 80 -1.02 7.68 -1.07
CA GLN A 80 0.39 7.46 -0.75
C GLN A 80 1.28 7.23 -1.98
N LYS A 81 0.83 7.61 -3.19
CA LYS A 81 1.58 7.39 -4.44
C LYS A 81 3.01 7.94 -4.42
N HIS A 82 3.20 9.09 -3.78
CA HIS A 82 4.53 9.72 -3.69
C HIS A 82 5.49 8.83 -2.89
N LEU A 83 5.05 8.29 -1.76
CA LEU A 83 5.81 7.39 -0.90
C LEU A 83 6.16 6.09 -1.64
N LEU A 84 5.19 5.50 -2.36
CA LEU A 84 5.42 4.30 -3.15
C LEU A 84 6.46 4.53 -4.26
N LYS A 85 6.44 5.70 -4.91
CA LYS A 85 7.45 6.08 -5.90
C LYS A 85 8.82 6.24 -5.28
N GLU A 86 8.90 6.91 -4.12
CA GLU A 86 10.16 7.08 -3.40
C GLU A 86 10.78 5.72 -3.03
N ILE A 87 9.97 4.78 -2.54
CA ILE A 87 10.42 3.41 -2.26
C ILE A 87 10.97 2.75 -3.53
N LEU A 88 10.23 2.83 -4.65
CA LEU A 88 10.67 2.28 -5.93
C LEU A 88 11.99 2.90 -6.41
N ASP A 89 12.11 4.23 -6.32
CA ASP A 89 13.30 4.98 -6.74
C ASP A 89 14.52 4.56 -5.91
N ASN A 90 14.35 4.36 -4.60
CA ASN A 90 15.39 3.87 -3.70
C ASN A 90 15.84 2.45 -4.07
N LEU A 91 14.90 1.53 -4.36
CA LEU A 91 15.21 0.17 -4.81
C LEU A 91 15.96 0.17 -6.14
N LEU A 92 15.56 1.02 -7.08
CA LEU A 92 16.25 1.18 -8.37
C LEU A 92 17.65 1.78 -8.21
N LEU A 93 17.82 2.72 -7.28
CA LEU A 93 19.11 3.32 -6.96
C LEU A 93 20.06 2.31 -6.33
N GLU A 94 19.60 1.53 -5.35
CA GLU A 94 20.38 0.47 -4.72
C GLU A 94 20.84 -0.56 -5.76
N ARG A 95 19.92 -1.00 -6.62
CA ARG A 95 20.24 -1.89 -7.74
C ARG A 95 21.30 -1.29 -8.67
N LYS A 96 21.21 0.02 -8.98
CA LYS A 96 22.20 0.70 -9.82
C LYS A 96 23.58 0.71 -9.16
N LYS A 97 23.67 0.94 -7.85
CA LYS A 97 24.92 0.88 -7.07
C LYS A 97 25.53 -0.53 -7.13
N LYS A 98 24.75 -1.58 -6.83
CA LYS A 98 25.19 -2.99 -6.92
C LYS A 98 25.67 -3.37 -8.32
N ARG A 99 25.01 -2.86 -9.38
CA ARG A 99 25.46 -3.08 -10.76
C ARG A 99 26.77 -2.37 -11.08
N LYS A 100 27.04 -1.20 -10.49
CA LYS A 100 28.29 -0.46 -10.66
C LYS A 100 29.43 -1.20 -9.95
N GLU A 101 29.22 -1.58 -8.68
CA GLU A 101 30.16 -2.38 -7.88
C GLU A 101 30.54 -3.68 -8.59
N LYS A 102 29.53 -4.42 -9.11
CA LYS A 102 29.78 -5.63 -9.90
C LYS A 102 30.66 -5.37 -11.13
N LYS A 103 30.50 -4.23 -11.81
CA LYS A 103 31.33 -3.88 -12.98
C LYS A 103 32.76 -3.55 -12.56
N GLU A 104 32.94 -2.89 -11.43
CA GLU A 104 34.26 -2.56 -10.85
C GLU A 104 35.00 -3.83 -10.47
N LEU A 105 34.37 -4.74 -9.72
CA LEU A 105 34.95 -6.05 -9.37
C LEU A 105 35.32 -6.89 -10.60
N LYS A 106 34.47 -6.89 -11.64
CA LYS A 106 34.78 -7.56 -12.91
C LYS A 106 36.00 -6.97 -13.62
N LYS A 107 36.20 -5.65 -13.51
CA LYS A 107 37.35 -4.97 -14.08
C LYS A 107 38.61 -5.28 -13.28
N GLU A 108 38.53 -5.19 -11.96
CA GLU A 108 39.62 -5.54 -11.04
C GLU A 108 40.11 -6.96 -11.28
N LEU A 109 39.20 -7.94 -11.34
CA LEU A 109 39.53 -9.33 -11.61
C LEU A 109 40.28 -9.53 -12.94
N LYS A 110 39.95 -8.72 -13.96
CA LYS A 110 40.58 -8.76 -15.29
C LYS A 110 41.94 -8.08 -15.32
N ASP A 111 42.10 -6.98 -14.58
CA ASP A 111 43.31 -6.15 -14.60
C ASP A 111 44.41 -6.67 -13.64
N SER A 112 44.03 -7.43 -12.60
CA SER A 112 44.93 -7.88 -11.52
C SER A 112 45.11 -9.39 -11.42
N THR A 113 44.67 -10.16 -12.42
CA THR A 113 44.67 -11.63 -12.38
C THR A 113 46.05 -12.26 -12.09
N LEU A 114 47.14 -11.59 -12.50
CA LEU A 114 48.52 -12.06 -12.27
C LEU A 114 49.08 -11.69 -10.87
N ARG A 115 48.40 -10.83 -10.12
CA ARG A 115 48.83 -10.32 -8.80
C ARG A 115 48.00 -10.84 -7.64
N LEU A 116 46.83 -11.40 -7.93
CA LEU A 116 45.90 -11.93 -6.93
C LEU A 116 46.24 -13.39 -6.61
N THR A 117 46.03 -13.76 -5.35
CA THR A 117 46.05 -15.15 -4.88
C THR A 117 44.80 -15.89 -5.35
N GLU A 118 44.85 -17.23 -5.41
CA GLU A 118 43.69 -18.06 -5.76
C GLU A 118 42.49 -17.83 -4.82
N SER A 119 42.77 -17.56 -3.53
CA SER A 119 41.76 -17.24 -2.53
C SER A 119 41.03 -15.94 -2.85
N GLU A 120 41.76 -14.87 -3.20
CA GLU A 120 41.17 -13.57 -3.55
C GLU A 120 40.35 -13.65 -4.85
N ILE A 121 40.83 -14.40 -5.85
CA ILE A 121 40.10 -14.65 -7.09
C ILE A 121 38.76 -15.33 -6.80
N THR A 122 38.75 -16.32 -5.91
CA THR A 122 37.55 -17.05 -5.53
C THR A 122 36.55 -16.12 -4.83
N GLU A 123 36.99 -15.35 -3.84
CA GLU A 123 36.13 -14.41 -3.10
C GLU A 123 35.51 -13.34 -4.01
N ILE A 124 36.30 -12.74 -4.92
CA ILE A 124 35.80 -11.74 -5.87
C ILE A 124 34.76 -12.37 -6.80
N THR A 125 34.99 -13.60 -7.26
CA THR A 125 34.07 -14.32 -8.14
C THR A 125 32.74 -14.65 -7.46
N GLU A 126 32.78 -15.05 -6.20
CA GLU A 126 31.59 -15.26 -5.37
C GLU A 126 30.79 -13.97 -5.19
N LYS A 127 31.46 -12.86 -4.85
CA LYS A 127 30.83 -11.53 -4.74
C LYS A 127 30.17 -11.10 -6.04
N ILE A 128 30.84 -11.25 -7.18
CA ILE A 128 30.29 -10.94 -8.51
C ILE A 128 29.04 -11.77 -8.79
N THR A 129 29.06 -13.06 -8.43
CA THR A 129 27.94 -13.99 -8.64
C THR A 129 26.75 -13.62 -7.77
N LYS A 130 26.98 -13.30 -6.49
CA LYS A 130 25.96 -12.79 -5.58
C LYS A 130 25.33 -11.49 -6.11
N LEU A 131 26.13 -10.49 -6.45
CA LEU A 131 25.65 -9.23 -7.02
C LEU A 131 24.92 -9.44 -8.36
N GLN A 132 25.31 -10.44 -9.15
CA GLN A 132 24.61 -10.81 -10.38
C GLN A 132 23.20 -11.31 -10.10
N GLN A 133 23.02 -12.17 -9.09
CA GLN A 133 21.72 -12.68 -8.70
C GLN A 133 20.84 -11.56 -8.15
N GLU A 134 21.37 -10.72 -7.25
CA GLU A 134 20.65 -9.61 -6.64
C GLU A 134 20.20 -8.54 -7.66
N THR A 135 20.99 -8.33 -8.72
CA THR A 135 20.68 -7.31 -9.74
C THR A 135 19.92 -7.86 -10.96
N LYS A 136 19.62 -9.17 -10.98
CA LYS A 136 18.90 -9.84 -12.06
C LYS A 136 17.48 -9.29 -12.21
N HIS A 137 16.77 -9.16 -11.08
CA HIS A 137 15.42 -8.61 -11.05
C HIS A 137 15.42 -7.08 -11.17
N ILE A 138 14.36 -6.52 -11.76
CA ILE A 138 14.12 -5.08 -11.82
C ILE A 138 12.85 -4.82 -11.01
N PRO A 139 12.95 -4.15 -9.85
CA PRO A 139 11.79 -3.79 -9.03
C PRO A 139 10.74 -3.02 -9.85
N LYS A 140 9.46 -3.36 -9.65
CA LYS A 140 8.34 -2.71 -10.33
C LYS A 140 7.43 -2.00 -9.32
N PHE A 141 6.73 -0.96 -9.78
CA PHE A 141 5.74 -0.26 -8.95
C PHE A 141 4.66 -1.19 -8.40
N SER A 142 4.18 -2.13 -9.22
CA SER A 142 3.17 -3.12 -8.80
C SER A 142 3.65 -4.01 -7.65
N GLU A 143 4.95 -4.33 -7.59
CA GLU A 143 5.52 -5.15 -6.52
C GLU A 143 5.60 -4.36 -5.22
N VAL A 144 6.03 -3.09 -5.28
CA VAL A 144 6.03 -2.19 -4.11
C VAL A 144 4.62 -2.01 -3.55
N LEU A 145 3.64 -1.88 -4.45
CA LEU A 145 2.24 -1.76 -4.09
C LEU A 145 1.69 -3.05 -3.47
N GLU A 146 1.99 -4.21 -4.06
CA GLU A 146 1.61 -5.53 -3.53
C GLU A 146 2.25 -5.78 -2.16
N ASP A 147 3.51 -5.41 -1.96
CA ASP A 147 4.20 -5.54 -0.67
C ASP A 147 3.58 -4.61 0.39
N LYS A 148 3.19 -3.37 0.03
CA LYS A 148 2.48 -2.46 0.95
C LYS A 148 1.13 -3.04 1.36
N GLY A 149 0.36 -3.56 0.40
CA GLY A 149 -0.91 -4.24 0.66
C GLY A 149 -0.75 -5.49 1.51
N ALA A 150 0.31 -6.28 1.27
CA ALA A 150 0.59 -7.47 2.08
C ALA A 150 0.93 -7.11 3.53
N ASN A 151 1.73 -6.06 3.74
CA ASN A 151 2.13 -5.62 5.07
C ASN A 151 0.93 -5.19 5.94
N ILE A 152 -0.01 -4.42 5.38
CA ILE A 152 -1.19 -4.00 6.18
C ILE A 152 -2.11 -5.19 6.49
N LEU A 153 -2.21 -6.18 5.59
CA LEU A 153 -2.96 -7.42 5.87
C LEU A 153 -2.29 -8.22 7.00
N LYS A 154 -0.96 -8.26 7.03
CA LYS A 154 -0.19 -8.88 8.12
C LYS A 154 -0.47 -8.21 9.46
N GLU A 155 -0.49 -6.87 9.48
CA GLU A 155 -0.74 -6.07 10.70
C GLU A 155 -2.11 -6.36 11.30
N VAL A 156 -3.14 -6.62 10.47
CA VAL A 156 -4.47 -7.01 10.95
C VAL A 156 -4.60 -8.53 11.24
N GLY A 157 -3.50 -9.28 11.22
CA GLY A 157 -3.47 -10.70 11.58
C GLY A 157 -3.96 -11.66 10.49
N ILE A 158 -3.85 -11.28 9.21
CA ILE A 158 -4.03 -12.22 8.09
C ILE A 158 -2.66 -12.86 7.77
N ALA A 159 -2.59 -14.19 7.78
CA ALA A 159 -1.33 -14.91 7.60
C ALA A 159 -0.96 -15.20 6.13
N ASP A 160 -1.95 -15.39 5.24
CA ASP A 160 -1.72 -15.61 3.80
C ASP A 160 -1.88 -14.28 3.04
N GLU A 161 -1.02 -13.30 3.29
CA GLU A 161 -1.28 -11.92 2.85
C GLU A 161 -1.33 -11.81 1.32
N ARG A 162 -0.32 -12.36 0.65
CA ARG A 162 -0.24 -12.35 -0.82
C ARG A 162 -1.31 -13.21 -1.48
N GLY A 163 -1.71 -14.32 -0.86
CA GLY A 163 -2.83 -15.11 -1.35
C GLY A 163 -4.15 -14.36 -1.23
N ILE A 164 -4.39 -13.66 -0.10
CA ILE A 164 -5.59 -12.87 0.11
C ILE A 164 -5.71 -11.69 -0.85
N LEU A 165 -4.61 -11.01 -1.20
CA LEU A 165 -4.64 -9.94 -2.20
C LEU A 165 -5.23 -10.39 -3.56
N LYS A 166 -5.07 -11.67 -3.90
CA LYS A 166 -5.55 -12.24 -5.17
C LYS A 166 -7.00 -12.71 -5.12
N ARG A 167 -7.57 -12.87 -3.92
CA ARG A 167 -8.92 -13.37 -3.72
C ARG A 167 -9.96 -12.27 -3.88
N TYR A 168 -11.19 -12.69 -4.13
CA TYR A 168 -12.38 -11.85 -4.16
C TYR A 168 -13.13 -11.90 -2.82
N PRO A 169 -13.95 -10.89 -2.48
CA PRO A 169 -14.66 -10.84 -1.20
C PRO A 169 -15.53 -12.07 -0.90
N HIS A 170 -16.10 -12.70 -1.93
CA HIS A 170 -16.94 -13.90 -1.78
C HIS A 170 -16.14 -15.16 -1.42
N GLU A 171 -14.82 -15.17 -1.65
CA GLU A 171 -13.91 -16.28 -1.31
C GLU A 171 -13.37 -16.19 0.12
N LEU A 172 -13.78 -15.17 0.87
CA LEU A 172 -13.35 -14.91 2.24
C LEU A 172 -14.44 -15.29 3.26
N SER A 173 -14.02 -15.68 4.47
CA SER A 173 -14.94 -15.77 5.61
C SER A 173 -15.41 -14.37 6.05
N GLY A 174 -16.51 -14.29 6.80
CA GLY A 174 -17.02 -13.02 7.33
C GLY A 174 -15.96 -12.25 8.15
N GLY A 175 -15.26 -12.94 9.06
CA GLY A 175 -14.20 -12.34 9.86
C GLY A 175 -12.99 -11.89 9.03
N MET A 176 -12.67 -12.59 7.95
CA MET A 176 -11.61 -12.16 7.02
C MET A 176 -12.01 -10.91 6.24
N ARG A 177 -13.27 -10.82 5.77
CA ARG A 177 -13.78 -9.60 5.14
C ARG A 177 -13.71 -8.39 6.09
N GLN A 178 -14.07 -8.59 7.36
CA GLN A 178 -13.97 -7.54 8.36
C GLN A 178 -12.52 -7.11 8.60
N ARG A 179 -11.57 -8.05 8.68
CA ARG A 179 -10.14 -7.71 8.79
C ARG A 179 -9.62 -6.96 7.57
N VAL A 180 -10.02 -7.35 6.36
CA VAL A 180 -9.68 -6.62 5.13
C VAL A 180 -10.20 -5.19 5.17
N MET A 181 -11.44 -4.98 5.62
CA MET A 181 -11.97 -3.63 5.80
C MET A 181 -11.21 -2.81 6.84
N ILE A 182 -10.83 -3.43 7.95
CA ILE A 182 -10.00 -2.77 8.97
C ILE A 182 -8.65 -2.38 8.35
N ALA A 183 -8.03 -3.28 7.57
CA ALA A 183 -6.78 -2.98 6.88
C ALA A 183 -6.93 -1.78 5.94
N MET A 184 -7.98 -1.76 5.09
CA MET A 184 -8.30 -0.60 4.25
C MET A 184 -8.51 0.67 5.08
N GLY A 185 -9.14 0.52 6.26
CA GLY A 185 -9.38 1.58 7.22
C GLY A 185 -8.10 2.23 7.76
N LEU A 186 -7.10 1.39 8.02
CA LEU A 186 -5.82 1.76 8.63
C LEU A 186 -4.71 2.01 7.60
N SER A 187 -4.95 1.76 6.31
CA SER A 187 -3.96 1.88 5.24
C SER A 187 -3.23 3.23 5.23
N CYS A 188 -3.94 4.33 5.45
CA CYS A 188 -3.35 5.66 5.47
C CYS A 188 -2.84 6.10 6.85
N ASN A 189 -2.98 5.25 7.87
CA ASN A 189 -2.79 5.61 9.27
C ASN A 189 -3.48 6.96 9.61
N PRO A 190 -4.79 7.06 9.34
CA PRO A 190 -5.59 8.25 9.62
C PRO A 190 -5.63 8.57 11.12
#